data_AF-A0A973FJT6-F1
#
_entry.id   AF-A0A973FJT6-F1
#
_cell.length_a   1.000
_cell.length_b   1.000
_cell.length_c   1.000
_cell.angle_alpha   90.00
_cell.angle_beta   90.00
_cell.angle_gamma   90.00
#
_symmetry.space_group_name_H-M   'P 1'
#
loop_
_entity.id
_entity.type
_entity.pdbx_description
1 polymer ?
#
loop_
_entity_poly.entity_id
_entity_poly.type
_entity_poly.pdbx_seq_one_letter_code
_entity_poly.pdbx_strand_id
1 'polypeptide(L)'
;SENARKRLRIMEQTTDGFRIAEADLEIRGPGEFMGTRQSGFPDFRVADILRDGRLLNDARTEAFHLVEKDPRLERIEHAALREVLLWKWEGRLDLARTG
;
A
#
# COMPACT_ATOMS: atom_id res chain seq x y z
N SER A 1 14.11 23.08 13.21
CA SER A 1 13.60 21.87 13.89
C SER A 1 14.48 20.68 13.50
N GLU A 2 14.79 19.78 14.44
CA GLU A 2 15.58 18.56 14.23
C GLU A 2 14.99 17.66 13.14
N ASN A 3 13.66 17.55 13.07
CA ASN A 3 12.93 16.77 12.07
C ASN A 3 13.16 17.30 10.64
N ALA A 4 13.25 18.63 10.45
CA ALA A 4 13.53 19.21 9.15
C ALA A 4 14.92 18.81 8.62
N ARG A 5 15.93 18.72 9.50
CA ARG A 5 17.27 18.25 9.13
C ARG A 5 17.31 16.75 8.81
N LYS A 6 16.50 15.93 9.49
CA LYS A 6 16.36 14.50 9.14
C LYS A 6 15.73 14.31 7.76
N ARG A 7 14.67 15.07 7.43
CA ARG A 7 14.01 15.04 6.11
C ARG A 7 14.96 15.40 4.97
N LEU A 8 15.73 16.49 5.12
CA LEU A 8 16.70 16.90 4.10
C LEU A 8 17.76 15.82 3.86
N ARG A 9 18.26 15.18 4.92
CA ARG A 9 19.23 14.08 4.77
C ARG A 9 18.67 12.87 4.03
N ILE A 10 17.41 12.50 4.27
CA ILE A 10 16.77 11.40 3.54
C ILE A 10 16.66 11.73 2.05
N MET A 11 16.26 12.96 1.73
CA MET A 11 16.19 13.43 0.33
C MET A 11 17.56 13.50 -0.35
N GLU A 12 18.64 13.76 0.39
CA GLU A 12 20.01 13.69 -0.13
C GLU A 12 20.51 12.25 -0.34
N GLN A 13 20.01 11.30 0.46
CA GLN A 13 20.47 9.91 0.43
C GLN A 13 19.80 9.05 -0.65
N THR A 14 18.61 9.42 -1.11
CA THR A 14 17.87 8.64 -2.10
C THR A 14 16.87 9.50 -2.88
N THR A 15 16.64 9.13 -4.14
CA THR A 15 15.60 9.69 -5.00
C THR A 15 14.39 8.75 -5.15
N ASP A 16 14.40 7.59 -4.49
CA ASP A 16 13.27 6.65 -4.47
C ASP A 16 12.14 7.18 -3.59
N GLY A 17 11.02 7.55 -4.23
CA GLY A 17 9.86 8.12 -3.56
C GLY A 17 9.24 7.23 -2.49
N PHE A 18 9.36 5.90 -2.59
CA PHE A 18 8.83 4.99 -1.56
C PHE A 18 9.67 5.04 -0.28
N ARG A 19 11.00 5.06 -0.41
CA ARG A 19 11.91 5.13 0.75
C ARG A 19 11.83 6.48 1.44
N ILE A 20 11.64 7.56 0.68
CA ILE A 20 11.42 8.90 1.23
C ILE A 20 10.12 8.92 2.04
N ALA A 21 9.04 8.32 1.51
CA ALA A 21 7.76 8.25 2.21
C ALA A 21 7.83 7.41 3.49
N GLU A 22 8.54 6.28 3.47
CA GLU A 22 8.74 5.42 4.63
C GLU A 22 9.51 6.12 5.76
N ALA A 23 10.65 6.74 5.43
CA ALA A 23 11.46 7.43 6.41
C ALA A 23 10.78 8.70 6.94
N ASP A 24 9.95 9.36 6.13
CA ASP A 24 9.14 10.49 6.60
C ASP A 24 7.97 10.06 7.50
N LEU A 25 7.36 8.88 7.25
CA LEU A 25 6.39 8.26 8.16
C LEU A 25 7.02 7.94 9.52
N GLU A 26 8.26 7.44 9.53
CA GLU A 26 9.03 7.17 10.74
C GLU A 26 9.32 8.46 11.54
N ILE A 27 9.65 9.55 10.85
CA ILE A 27 9.90 10.86 11.48
C ILE A 27 8.63 11.47 12.08
N ARG A 28 7.47 11.35 11.40
CA ARG A 28 6.19 11.91 11.87
C ARG A 28 5.51 11.05 12.91
N GLY A 29 5.77 9.75 12.89
CA GLY A 29 5.05 8.75 13.67
C GLY A 29 3.67 8.44 13.08
N PRO A 30 3.12 7.25 13.39
CA PRO A 30 1.88 6.75 12.80
C PRO A 30 0.63 7.52 13.25
N GLY A 31 0.70 8.25 14.37
CA GLY A 31 -0.42 9.02 14.93
C GLY A 31 -0.81 10.25 14.10
N GLU A 32 0.14 10.94 13.45
CA GLU A 32 -0.16 12.03 12.52
C GLU A 32 -0.66 11.52 11.16
N PHE A 33 -0.37 10.26 10.81
CA PHE A 33 -0.90 9.64 9.59
C PHE A 33 -2.38 9.27 9.72
N MET A 34 -2.79 8.82 10.91
CA MET A 34 -4.19 8.47 11.22
C MET A 34 -5.07 9.71 11.51
N GLY A 35 -4.45 10.84 11.85
CA GLY A 35 -5.11 12.11 12.10
C GLY A 35 -5.28 12.94 10.83
N THR A 36 -6.51 12.98 10.31
CA THR A 36 -7.00 13.90 9.25
C THR A 36 -6.74 13.48 7.78
N ARG A 37 -7.66 12.65 7.27
CA ARG A 37 -8.08 12.56 5.85
C ARG A 37 -6.97 12.55 4.78
N GLN A 38 -6.29 11.43 4.60
CA GLN A 38 -5.85 11.06 3.25
C GLN A 38 -6.94 10.22 2.59
N SER A 39 -7.60 10.81 1.59
CA SER A 39 -8.68 10.26 0.77
C SER A 39 -8.27 9.08 -0.14
N GLY A 40 -7.27 8.30 0.26
CA GLY A 40 -6.67 7.27 -0.60
C GLY A 40 -6.30 5.95 0.08
N PHE A 41 -6.37 5.83 1.41
CA PHE A 41 -6.08 4.55 2.07
C PHE A 41 -7.33 3.65 2.09
N PRO A 42 -7.20 2.34 1.75
CA PRO A 42 -8.24 1.38 2.04
C PRO A 42 -8.49 1.35 3.56
N ASP A 43 -9.74 1.07 3.97
CA ASP A 43 -10.18 0.95 5.37
C ASP A 43 -9.52 -0.23 6.11
N PHE A 44 -8.20 -0.30 6.17
CA PHE A 44 -7.50 -1.17 7.12
C PHE A 44 -7.57 -0.49 8.49
N ARG A 45 -8.76 -0.54 9.10
CA ARG A 45 -9.03 -0.02 10.44
C ARG A 45 -8.18 -0.68 11.54
N VAL A 46 -7.36 -1.69 11.24
CA VAL A 46 -6.59 -2.47 12.22
C VAL A 46 -5.28 -3.01 11.60
N ALA A 47 -4.42 -2.17 11.03
CA ALA A 47 -3.04 -2.56 10.75
C ALA A 47 -2.12 -1.46 11.26
N ASP A 48 -1.33 -1.76 12.29
CA ASP A 48 -0.21 -0.90 12.64
C ASP A 48 0.82 -1.11 11.54
N ILE A 49 0.87 -0.16 10.60
CA ILE A 49 1.73 -0.22 9.40
C ILE A 49 3.20 -0.45 9.79
N LEU A 50 3.63 -0.03 10.99
CA LEU A 50 4.99 -0.25 11.48
C LEU A 50 5.19 -1.67 12.03
N ARG A 51 4.20 -2.24 12.73
CA ARG A 51 4.28 -3.62 13.24
C ARG A 51 4.11 -4.64 12.12
N ASP A 52 3.18 -4.39 11.23
CA ASP A 52 2.72 -5.35 10.22
C ASP A 52 3.36 -5.09 8.85
N GLY A 53 4.35 -4.18 8.76
CA GLY A 53 5.02 -3.80 7.51
C GLY A 53 5.65 -4.97 6.76
N ARG A 54 6.25 -5.94 7.48
CA ARG A 54 6.77 -7.18 6.87
C ARG A 54 5.66 -8.01 6.25
N LEU A 55 4.56 -8.21 6.99
CA LEU A 55 3.40 -8.97 6.49
C LEU A 55 2.79 -8.31 5.26
N LEU A 56 2.69 -6.98 5.25
CA LEU A 56 2.22 -6.22 4.10
C LEU A 56 3.15 -6.37 2.89
N ASN A 57 4.47 -6.37 3.11
CA ASN A 57 5.44 -6.58 2.04
C ASN A 57 5.39 -8.01 1.47
N ASP A 58 5.24 -9.01 2.33
CA ASP A 58 5.11 -10.41 1.93
C ASP A 58 3.81 -10.61 1.14
N ALA A 59 2.69 -10.08 1.62
CA ALA A 59 1.41 -10.11 0.92
C ALA A 59 1.48 -9.40 -0.44
N ARG A 60 2.17 -8.25 -0.51
CA ARG A 60 2.41 -7.52 -1.78
C ARG A 60 3.21 -8.37 -2.75
N THR A 61 4.31 -8.98 -2.28
CA THR A 61 5.19 -9.82 -3.11
C THR A 61 4.41 -11.00 -3.69
N GLU A 62 3.63 -11.70 -2.85
CA GLU A 62 2.82 -12.83 -3.30
C GLU A 62 1.73 -12.40 -4.30
N ALA A 63 1.10 -11.24 -4.08
CA ALA A 63 0.14 -10.69 -5.03
C ALA A 63 0.76 -10.43 -6.41
N PHE A 64 2.00 -9.92 -6.49
CA PHE A 64 2.69 -9.74 -7.77
C PHE A 64 3.02 -11.07 -8.44
N HIS A 65 3.56 -12.04 -7.71
CA HIS A 65 3.82 -13.38 -8.24
C HIS A 65 2.55 -14.07 -8.76
N LEU A 66 1.43 -13.88 -8.06
CA LEU A 66 0.14 -14.39 -8.47
C LEU A 66 -0.30 -13.77 -9.80
N VAL A 67 -0.20 -12.44 -9.94
CA VAL A 67 -0.54 -11.73 -11.19
C VAL A 67 0.37 -12.15 -12.34
N GLU A 68 1.65 -12.43 -12.10
CA GLU A 68 2.55 -12.95 -13.14
C GLU A 68 2.13 -14.35 -13.64
N LYS A 69 1.67 -15.21 -12.73
CA LYS A 69 1.32 -16.61 -13.03
C LYS A 69 -0.11 -16.78 -13.56
N ASP A 70 -1.02 -15.94 -13.09
CA ASP A 70 -2.44 -15.97 -13.41
C ASP A 70 -3.03 -14.54 -13.35
N PRO A 71 -2.72 -13.70 -14.36
CA PRO A 71 -3.10 -12.28 -14.36
C PRO A 71 -4.62 -12.04 -14.37
N ARG A 72 -5.40 -13.06 -14.76
CA ARG A 72 -6.86 -12.96 -14.85
C ARG A 72 -7.59 -13.78 -13.78
N LEU A 73 -6.84 -14.46 -12.91
CA LEU A 73 -7.36 -15.36 -11.88
C LEU A 73 -8.31 -16.42 -12.49
N GLU A 74 -7.90 -17.01 -13.62
CA GLU A 74 -8.68 -18.00 -14.38
C GLU A 74 -8.51 -19.42 -13.84
N ARG A 75 -7.46 -19.69 -13.04
CA ARG A 75 -7.29 -21.00 -12.42
C ARG A 75 -8.37 -21.25 -11.37
N ILE A 76 -8.81 -22.50 -11.28
CA ILE A 76 -9.88 -22.90 -10.36
C ILE A 76 -9.52 -22.63 -8.89
N GLU A 77 -8.24 -22.74 -8.53
CA GLU A 77 -7.71 -22.44 -7.20
C GLU A 77 -7.83 -20.96 -6.81
N HIS A 78 -7.97 -20.05 -7.79
CA HIS A 78 -8.11 -18.61 -7.58
C HIS A 78 -9.55 -18.09 -7.69
N ALA A 79 -10.53 -18.96 -7.94
CA ALA A 79 -11.92 -18.56 -8.17
C ALA A 79 -12.50 -17.74 -7.01
N ALA A 80 -12.31 -18.19 -5.76
CA ALA A 80 -12.80 -17.49 -4.58
C ALA A 80 -12.14 -16.11 -4.41
N LEU A 81 -10.85 -16.00 -4.69
CA LEU A 81 -10.15 -14.72 -4.64
C LEU A 81 -10.69 -13.75 -5.69
N ARG A 82 -10.94 -14.24 -6.91
CA ARG A 82 -11.54 -13.45 -7.99
C ARG A 82 -12.92 -12.92 -7.62
N GLU A 83 -13.77 -13.75 -7.03
CA GLU A 83 -15.10 -13.33 -6.55
C GLU A 83 -15.01 -12.21 -5.51
N VAL A 84 -14.14 -12.36 -4.51
CA VAL A 84 -13.93 -11.34 -3.46
C VAL A 84 -13.39 -10.03 -4.06
N LEU A 85 -12.45 -10.10 -5.00
CA LEU A 85 -11.93 -8.92 -5.68
C LEU A 85 -13.02 -8.21 -6.49
N LEU A 86 -13.83 -8.95 -7.24
CA LEU A 86 -14.92 -8.37 -8.02
C LEU A 86 -15.95 -7.71 -7.10
N TRP A 87 -16.40 -8.39 -6.05
CA TRP A 87 -17.33 -7.83 -5.08
C TRP A 87 -16.78 -6.59 -4.36
N LYS A 88 -15.52 -6.63 -3.92
CA LYS A 88 -14.92 -5.54 -3.13
C LYS A 88 -14.60 -4.30 -3.96
N TRP A 89 -14.35 -4.45 -5.26
CA TRP A 89 -13.97 -3.34 -6.14
C TRP A 89 -14.94 -3.08 -7.30
N GLU A 90 -16.14 -3.67 -7.29
CA GLU A 90 -17.17 -3.58 -8.34
C GLU A 90 -17.40 -2.14 -8.81
N GLY A 91 -17.48 -1.16 -7.89
CA GLY A 91 -17.64 0.26 -8.24
C GLY A 91 -16.35 1.07 -8.46
N ARG A 92 -15.17 0.52 -8.14
CA ARG A 92 -13.86 1.21 -8.30
C ARG A 92 -13.13 0.81 -9.59
N LEU A 93 -13.37 -0.39 -10.10
CA LEU A 93 -12.77 -0.88 -11.34
C LEU A 93 -13.37 -0.22 -12.58
N ASP A 94 -14.62 0.23 -12.52
CA ASP A 94 -15.24 0.97 -13.63
C ASP A 94 -14.61 2.34 -13.86
N LEU A 95 -14.15 3.02 -12.79
CA LEU A 95 -13.39 4.27 -12.90
C LEU A 95 -11.99 4.08 -13.50
N ALA A 96 -11.37 2.90 -13.32
CA ALA A 96 -10.06 2.58 -13.88
C ALA A 96 -10.12 2.20 -15.37
N ARG A 97 -11.32 1.89 -15.89
CA ARG A 97 -11.56 1.49 -17.29
C ARG A 97 -11.81 2.69 -18.21
N THR A 98 -12.18 3.82 -17.66
CA THR A 98 -12.33 5.11 -18.35
C THR A 98 -11.02 5.90 -18.21
N GLY A 99 -10.02 5.54 -19.00
CA GLY A 99 -8.73 6.22 -19.11
C GLY A 99 -8.05 5.86 -20.42
#